data_AF-A0A1S3DL76-F1
#
_entry.id   AF-A0A1S3DL76-F1
#
_cell.length_a   1.000
_cell.length_b   1.000
_cell.length_c   1.000
_cell.angle_alpha   90.00
_cell.angle_beta   90.00
_cell.angle_gamma   90.00
#
_symmetry.space_group_name_H-M   'P 1'
#
loop_
_entity.id
_entity.type
_entity.pdbx_description
1 polymer ?
#
loop_
_entity_poly.entity_id
_entity_poly.type
_entity_poly.pdbx_seq_one_letter_code
_entity_poly.pdbx_strand_id
1 'polypeptide(L)'
;MSRTPRENAYSDVKVPYITAIRFPQVRDDLQSAKQMLALELRNKETLERENKKLAAKVAALEAELEKEKQMRQQDAGTKIVKMKTDEDELLIKKLKEENEEAERANKEMEERYKASAEELDNTRRKLESAWLLNQELENQLKSVQQHAGNMIPIMKQPSRKLVMQNTLHGKSIEILSSDEDEDSDEEESETESEEESDTEDNEAKEEKRQGRELKMLNNKLKTYRDKHQRARTERKSLRGDVKQQQRLLKEEKKKYKVLQKEVDKMAKLMKDNEGDEDEEEDEEDPKEDEEEETESESESESEDSSDEVSEADLPESAPFDQKKLQLSNRAKKHETRLNSLKKGNYLLKANIDRLQDDLIRQRDMSLALQEDLNSVLAELG
;
A
#
# COMPACT_ATOMS: atom_id res chain seq x y z
N MET A 1 63.56 -47.70 48.27
CA MET A 1 63.58 -47.89 46.81
C MET A 1 62.19 -47.59 46.27
N SER A 2 62.14 -46.50 45.52
CA SER A 2 61.00 -45.90 44.84
C SER A 2 60.54 -46.74 43.64
N ARG A 3 59.24 -46.76 43.37
CA ARG A 3 58.68 -46.84 42.01
C ARG A 3 57.26 -46.28 42.00
N THR A 4 57.04 -45.45 40.99
CA THR A 4 56.03 -44.42 40.80
C THR A 4 54.69 -44.96 40.29
N PRO A 5 53.57 -44.26 40.54
CA PRO A 5 52.36 -44.41 39.74
C PRO A 5 52.54 -43.70 38.39
N ARG A 6 52.17 -44.36 37.28
CA ARG A 6 52.07 -43.74 35.96
C ARG A 6 50.89 -42.77 35.96
N GLU A 7 51.20 -41.47 35.83
CA GLU A 7 50.24 -40.46 35.41
C GLU A 7 49.73 -40.81 34.01
N ASN A 8 48.44 -41.14 33.91
CA ASN A 8 47.72 -41.06 32.65
C ASN A 8 47.48 -39.57 32.38
N ALA A 9 48.44 -38.95 31.70
CA ALA A 9 48.24 -37.69 31.01
C ALA A 9 47.25 -37.92 29.86
N TYR A 10 45.95 -37.96 30.16
CA TYR A 10 44.96 -37.57 29.16
C TYR A 10 45.15 -36.07 28.96
N SER A 11 45.82 -35.75 27.87
CA SER A 11 45.91 -34.43 27.30
C SER A 11 44.52 -33.81 27.23
N ASP A 12 44.24 -32.91 28.17
CA ASP A 12 43.27 -31.83 28.01
C ASP A 12 43.72 -30.98 26.82
N VAL A 13 43.41 -31.46 25.61
CA VAL A 13 43.39 -30.62 24.43
C VAL A 13 42.18 -29.72 24.63
N LYS A 14 42.42 -28.56 25.26
CA LYS A 14 41.51 -27.42 25.21
C LYS A 14 41.28 -27.08 23.74
N VAL A 15 40.29 -27.71 23.13
CA VAL A 15 39.75 -27.27 21.84
C VAL A 15 39.23 -25.86 22.11
N PRO A 16 39.79 -24.82 21.45
CA PRO A 16 39.49 -23.44 21.79
C PRO A 16 37.98 -23.19 21.67
N TYR A 17 37.40 -22.51 22.66
CA TYR A 17 35.98 -22.13 22.71
C TYR A 17 35.49 -21.42 21.43
N ILE A 18 36.42 -20.87 20.64
CA ILE A 18 36.18 -20.28 19.32
C ILE A 18 35.61 -21.31 18.34
N THR A 19 36.06 -22.56 18.36
CA THR A 19 35.50 -23.61 17.49
C THR A 19 34.09 -24.03 17.93
N ALA A 20 33.81 -24.10 19.23
CA ALA A 20 32.51 -24.53 19.74
C ALA A 20 31.35 -23.56 19.40
N ILE A 21 31.63 -22.25 19.33
CA ILE A 21 30.63 -21.22 18.97
C ILE A 21 30.45 -21.13 17.45
N ARG A 22 31.52 -21.39 16.68
CA ARG A 22 31.50 -21.24 15.21
C ARG A 22 30.81 -22.40 14.50
N PHE A 23 30.80 -23.60 15.08
CA PHE A 23 30.14 -24.78 14.49
C PHE A 23 28.61 -24.65 14.36
N PRO A 24 27.86 -24.20 15.39
CA PRO A 24 26.43 -23.90 15.28
C PRO A 24 26.13 -22.83 14.23
N GLN A 25 26.91 -21.73 14.21
CA GLN A 25 26.69 -20.65 13.25
C GLN A 25 26.95 -21.09 11.81
N VAL A 26 28.02 -21.85 11.54
CA VAL A 26 28.28 -22.43 10.21
C VAL A 26 27.19 -23.42 9.80
N ARG A 27 26.59 -24.14 10.76
CA ARG A 27 25.44 -25.01 10.49
C ARG A 27 24.20 -24.21 10.12
N ASP A 28 23.91 -23.13 10.84
CA ASP A 28 22.75 -22.27 10.59
C ASP A 28 22.90 -21.53 9.25
N ASP A 29 24.10 -21.02 8.94
CA ASP A 29 24.44 -20.43 7.65
C ASP A 29 24.27 -21.43 6.50
N LEU A 30 24.70 -22.68 6.69
CA LEU A 30 24.53 -23.75 5.72
C LEU A 30 23.06 -24.14 5.51
N GLN A 31 22.25 -24.11 6.59
CA GLN A 31 20.82 -24.36 6.49
C GLN A 31 20.09 -23.22 5.78
N SER A 32 20.46 -21.97 6.07
CA SER A 32 19.95 -20.78 5.38
C SER A 32 20.30 -20.80 3.88
N ALA A 33 21.55 -21.10 3.53
CA ALA A 33 21.98 -21.25 2.14
C ALA A 33 21.22 -22.37 1.41
N LYS A 34 20.95 -23.49 2.09
CA LYS A 34 20.13 -24.58 1.54
C LYS A 34 18.69 -24.15 1.29
N GLN A 35 18.11 -23.37 2.20
CA GLN A 35 16.75 -22.85 2.05
C GLN A 35 16.66 -21.84 0.91
N MET A 36 17.62 -20.93 0.79
CA MET A 36 17.69 -20.00 -0.34
C MET A 36 17.84 -20.74 -1.67
N LEU A 37 18.72 -21.73 -1.76
CA LEU A 37 18.89 -22.52 -2.99
C LEU A 37 17.60 -23.27 -3.37
N ALA A 38 16.85 -23.78 -2.38
CA ALA A 38 15.56 -24.43 -2.65
C ALA A 38 14.52 -23.44 -3.21
N LEU A 39 14.49 -22.21 -2.71
CA LEU A 39 13.64 -21.14 -3.24
C LEU A 39 14.08 -20.73 -4.65
N GLU A 40 15.38 -20.57 -4.90
CA GLU A 40 15.93 -20.26 -6.22
C GLU A 40 15.58 -21.34 -7.25
N LEU A 41 15.68 -22.62 -6.89
CA LEU A 41 15.30 -23.72 -7.78
C LEU A 41 13.79 -23.70 -8.10
N ARG A 42 12.93 -23.41 -7.12
CA ARG A 42 11.48 -23.27 -7.33
C ARG A 42 11.15 -22.06 -8.20
N ASN A 43 11.84 -20.95 -8.00
CA ASN A 43 11.69 -19.74 -8.81
C ASN A 43 12.16 -20.01 -10.25
N LYS A 44 13.30 -20.67 -10.43
CA LYS A 44 13.82 -21.06 -11.74
C LYS A 44 12.85 -21.98 -12.49
N GLU A 45 12.28 -22.98 -11.81
CA GLU A 45 11.31 -23.89 -12.44
C GLU A 45 10.01 -23.16 -12.84
N THR A 46 9.60 -22.15 -12.06
CA THR A 46 8.45 -21.30 -12.39
C THR A 46 8.73 -20.44 -13.62
N LEU A 47 9.90 -19.78 -13.65
CA LEU A 47 10.36 -18.99 -14.81
C LEU A 47 10.55 -19.85 -16.06
N GLU A 48 11.02 -21.09 -15.94
CA GLU A 48 11.14 -22.02 -17.06
C GLU A 48 9.76 -22.42 -17.62
N ARG A 49 8.75 -22.61 -16.76
CA ARG A 49 7.37 -22.86 -17.20
C ARG A 49 6.78 -21.64 -17.91
N GLU A 50 7.00 -20.44 -17.40
CA GLU A 50 6.54 -19.21 -18.03
C GLU A 50 7.23 -18.95 -19.37
N ASN A 51 8.56 -19.10 -19.43
CA ASN A 51 9.30 -19.01 -20.70
C ASN A 51 8.81 -20.02 -21.73
N LYS A 52 8.48 -21.26 -21.31
CA LYS A 52 7.92 -22.26 -22.21
C LYS A 52 6.54 -21.85 -22.74
N LYS A 53 5.68 -21.26 -21.90
CA LYS A 53 4.37 -20.72 -22.32
C LYS A 53 4.54 -19.54 -23.28
N LEU A 54 5.46 -18.62 -22.99
CA LEU A 54 5.76 -17.48 -23.86
C LEU A 54 6.31 -17.94 -25.20
N ALA A 55 7.24 -18.89 -25.23
CA ALA A 55 7.77 -19.46 -26.47
C ALA A 55 6.66 -20.12 -27.32
N ALA A 56 5.71 -20.82 -26.70
CA ALA A 56 4.56 -21.38 -27.41
C ALA A 56 3.63 -20.29 -27.97
N LYS A 57 3.41 -19.20 -27.22
CA LYS A 57 2.60 -18.06 -27.68
C LYS A 57 3.26 -17.32 -28.85
N VAL A 58 4.58 -17.12 -28.80
CA VAL A 58 5.34 -16.54 -29.92
C VAL A 58 5.23 -17.41 -31.17
N ALA A 59 5.43 -18.73 -31.04
CA ALA A 59 5.29 -19.64 -32.18
C ALA A 59 3.87 -19.65 -32.77
N ALA A 60 2.83 -19.50 -31.93
CA ALA A 60 1.45 -19.37 -32.40
C ALA A 60 1.22 -18.07 -33.17
N LEU A 61 1.68 -16.94 -32.64
CA LEU A 61 1.58 -15.63 -33.30
C LEU A 61 2.38 -15.57 -34.60
N GLU A 62 3.56 -16.20 -34.65
CA GLU A 62 4.34 -16.32 -35.89
C GLU A 62 3.59 -17.12 -36.96
N ALA A 63 2.88 -18.20 -36.57
CA ALA A 63 2.06 -18.98 -37.49
C ALA A 63 0.81 -18.21 -37.96
N GLU A 64 0.19 -17.40 -37.11
CA GLU A 64 -0.92 -16.51 -37.48
C GLU A 64 -0.46 -15.40 -38.43
N LEU A 65 0.68 -14.78 -38.16
CA LEU A 65 1.26 -13.75 -39.02
C LEU A 65 1.64 -14.31 -40.40
N GLU A 66 2.16 -15.53 -40.47
CA GLU A 66 2.45 -16.20 -41.74
C GLU A 66 1.16 -16.54 -42.51
N LYS A 67 0.10 -16.96 -41.83
CA LYS A 67 -1.23 -17.15 -42.46
C LYS A 67 -1.81 -15.83 -42.96
N GLU A 68 -1.70 -14.75 -42.20
CA GLU A 68 -2.17 -13.42 -42.63
C GLU A 68 -1.39 -12.93 -43.85
N LYS A 69 -0.07 -13.15 -43.89
CA LYS A 69 0.75 -12.84 -45.09
C LYS A 69 0.31 -13.65 -46.30
N GLN A 70 0.00 -14.93 -46.14
CA GLN A 70 -0.48 -15.79 -47.22
C GLN A 70 -1.88 -15.35 -47.71
N MET A 71 -2.78 -14.99 -46.80
CA MET A 71 -4.09 -14.42 -47.13
C MET A 71 -3.95 -13.09 -47.88
N ARG A 72 -3.09 -12.17 -47.41
CA ARG A 72 -2.80 -10.91 -48.12
C ARG A 72 -2.18 -11.10 -49.50
N GLN A 73 -1.35 -12.14 -49.68
CA GLN A 73 -0.81 -12.47 -51.01
C GLN A 73 -1.87 -13.05 -51.95
N GLN A 74 -2.86 -13.77 -51.42
CA GLN A 74 -4.02 -14.24 -52.20
C GLN A 74 -4.96 -13.07 -52.57
N ASP A 75 -5.18 -12.12 -51.66
CA ASP A 75 -6.00 -10.92 -51.92
C ASP A 75 -5.33 -9.91 -52.85
N ALA A 76 -4.00 -9.94 -52.98
CA ALA A 76 -3.25 -9.10 -53.92
C ALA A 76 -3.49 -9.47 -55.40
N GLY A 77 -4.10 -10.63 -55.69
CA GLY A 77 -4.44 -11.07 -57.05
C GLY A 77 -5.64 -10.36 -57.70
N THR A 78 -6.43 -9.63 -56.92
CA THR A 78 -7.70 -9.01 -57.38
C THR A 78 -7.72 -7.51 -57.14
N LYS A 79 -6.69 -6.77 -57.59
CA LYS A 79 -6.73 -5.30 -57.56
C LYS A 79 -7.44 -4.74 -58.79
N ILE A 80 -8.76 -4.56 -58.65
CA ILE A 80 -9.50 -3.59 -59.46
C ILE A 80 -8.99 -2.20 -59.08
N VAL A 81 -8.34 -1.53 -60.03
CA VAL A 81 -7.90 -0.14 -59.90
C VAL A 81 -9.16 0.75 -59.86
N LYS A 82 -9.65 1.05 -58.66
CA LYS A 82 -10.61 2.15 -58.47
C LYS A 82 -9.84 3.46 -58.58
N MET A 83 -10.22 4.28 -59.56
CA MET A 83 -9.68 5.64 -59.70
C MET A 83 -10.10 6.45 -58.48
N LYS A 84 -9.12 7.08 -57.82
CA LYS A 84 -9.34 7.95 -56.65
C LYS A 84 -10.22 9.12 -57.05
N THR A 85 -11.33 9.31 -56.35
CA THR A 85 -12.17 10.50 -56.49
C THR A 85 -11.62 11.64 -55.62
N ASP A 86 -12.00 12.89 -55.89
CA ASP A 86 -11.54 14.05 -55.12
C ASP A 86 -11.94 13.98 -53.62
N GLU A 87 -13.01 13.25 -53.31
CA GLU A 87 -13.46 12.96 -51.94
C GLU A 87 -12.50 11.99 -51.22
N ASP A 88 -11.98 10.99 -51.92
CA ASP A 88 -10.95 10.09 -51.38
C ASP A 88 -9.66 10.87 -51.06
N GLU A 89 -9.29 11.87 -51.89
CA GLU A 89 -8.13 12.70 -51.63
C GLU A 89 -8.30 13.60 -50.39
N LEU A 90 -9.50 14.12 -50.15
CA LEU A 90 -9.82 14.88 -48.94
C LEU A 90 -9.83 14.00 -47.70
N LEU A 91 -10.37 12.79 -47.78
CA LEU A 91 -10.35 11.83 -46.68
C LEU A 91 -8.91 11.40 -46.34
N ILE A 92 -8.08 11.14 -47.36
CA ILE A 92 -6.66 10.83 -47.17
C ILE A 92 -5.92 11.99 -46.51
N LYS A 93 -6.24 13.24 -46.84
CA LYS A 93 -5.64 14.42 -46.17
C LYS A 93 -6.04 14.48 -44.69
N LYS A 94 -7.32 14.31 -44.36
CA LYS A 94 -7.79 14.29 -42.97
C LYS A 94 -7.15 13.16 -42.16
N LEU A 95 -7.10 11.95 -42.72
CA LEU A 95 -6.46 10.81 -42.08
C LEU A 95 -4.96 11.03 -41.86
N LYS A 96 -4.29 11.73 -42.77
CA LYS A 96 -2.88 12.12 -42.58
C LYS A 96 -2.71 13.18 -41.50
N GLU A 97 -3.56 14.19 -41.46
CA GLU A 97 -3.53 15.23 -40.42
C GLU A 97 -3.80 14.63 -39.03
N GLU A 98 -4.79 13.74 -38.92
CA GLU A 98 -5.10 13.01 -37.68
C GLU A 98 -3.95 12.09 -37.26
N ASN A 99 -3.33 11.39 -38.21
CA ASN A 99 -2.17 10.55 -37.93
C ASN A 99 -0.94 11.38 -37.48
N GLU A 100 -0.72 12.56 -38.08
CA GLU A 100 0.33 13.49 -37.65
C GLU A 100 0.06 14.09 -36.26
N GLU A 101 -1.21 14.32 -35.90
CA GLU A 101 -1.61 14.76 -34.58
C GLU A 101 -1.44 13.65 -33.54
N ALA A 102 -1.81 12.41 -33.87
CA ALA A 102 -1.56 11.24 -33.05
C ALA A 102 -0.05 11.00 -32.82
N GLU A 103 0.78 11.15 -33.86
CA GLU A 103 2.24 11.08 -33.72
C GLU A 103 2.80 12.20 -32.84
N ARG A 104 2.26 13.42 -32.92
CA ARG A 104 2.65 14.54 -32.05
C ARG A 104 2.26 14.28 -30.59
N ALA A 105 1.04 13.83 -30.35
CA ALA A 105 0.58 13.46 -29.02
C ALA A 105 1.42 12.32 -28.42
N ASN A 106 1.76 11.31 -29.22
CA ASN A 106 2.61 10.21 -28.78
C ASN A 106 4.03 10.68 -28.42
N LYS A 107 4.64 11.54 -29.24
CA LYS A 107 5.95 12.15 -28.94
C LYS A 107 5.91 12.98 -27.65
N GLU A 108 4.86 13.76 -27.44
CA GLU A 108 4.71 14.55 -26.21
C GLU A 108 4.56 13.64 -24.98
N MET A 109 3.80 12.55 -25.10
CA MET A 109 3.68 11.56 -24.03
C MET A 109 5.01 10.87 -23.76
N GLU A 110 5.75 10.46 -24.79
CA GLU A 110 7.11 9.90 -24.63
C GLU A 110 8.06 10.87 -23.93
N GLU A 111 8.04 12.16 -24.29
CA GLU A 111 8.85 13.20 -23.62
C GLU A 111 8.46 13.37 -22.16
N ARG A 112 7.16 13.39 -21.84
CA ARG A 112 6.66 13.44 -20.45
C ARG A 112 7.10 12.21 -19.65
N TYR A 113 7.01 11.01 -20.23
CA TYR A 113 7.49 9.79 -19.57
C TYR A 113 9.00 9.81 -19.34
N LYS A 114 9.79 10.29 -20.31
CA LYS A 114 11.24 10.48 -20.13
C LYS A 114 11.55 11.47 -19.02
N ALA A 115 10.89 12.63 -18.99
CA ALA A 115 11.07 13.63 -17.95
C ALA A 115 10.71 13.09 -16.56
N SER A 116 9.57 12.39 -16.42
CA SER A 116 9.19 11.77 -15.15
C SER A 116 10.17 10.67 -14.73
N ALA A 117 10.71 9.89 -15.67
CA ALA A 117 11.74 8.89 -15.36
C ALA A 117 13.04 9.55 -14.87
N GLU A 118 13.48 10.64 -15.50
CA GLU A 118 14.65 11.41 -15.04
C GLU A 118 14.42 12.04 -13.66
N GLU A 119 13.23 12.53 -13.37
CA GLU A 119 12.86 13.03 -12.03
C GLU A 119 12.88 11.92 -10.97
N LEU A 120 12.39 10.72 -11.29
CA LEU A 120 12.47 9.56 -10.42
C LEU A 120 13.93 9.14 -10.16
N ASP A 121 14.77 9.11 -11.18
CA ASP A 121 16.18 8.80 -10.99
C ASP A 121 16.91 9.88 -10.18
N ASN A 122 16.58 11.15 -10.39
CA ASN A 122 17.12 12.25 -9.59
C ASN A 122 16.67 12.19 -8.12
N THR A 123 15.42 11.83 -7.84
CA THR A 123 14.92 11.66 -6.48
C THR A 123 15.53 10.44 -5.80
N ARG A 124 15.70 9.31 -6.52
CA ARG A 124 16.43 8.14 -6.03
C ARG A 124 17.87 8.48 -5.65
N ARG A 125 18.60 9.20 -6.52
CA ARG A 125 19.97 9.66 -6.22
C ARG A 125 20.03 10.57 -4.98
N LYS A 126 19.06 11.50 -4.85
CA LYS A 126 18.98 12.38 -3.66
C LYS A 126 18.69 11.59 -2.39
N LEU A 127 17.78 10.61 -2.47
CA LEU A 127 17.45 9.73 -1.36
C LEU A 127 18.65 8.89 -0.94
N GLU A 128 19.36 8.30 -1.90
CA GLU A 128 20.58 7.52 -1.64
C GLU A 128 21.68 8.39 -1.03
N SER A 129 21.89 9.61 -1.54
CA SER A 129 22.84 10.56 -0.95
C SER A 129 22.45 10.98 0.46
N ALA A 130 21.16 11.18 0.75
CA ALA A 130 20.68 11.52 2.09
C ALA A 130 20.79 10.32 3.03
N TRP A 131 20.53 9.12 2.54
CA TRP A 131 20.67 7.87 3.28
C TRP A 131 22.13 7.61 3.68
N LEU A 132 23.07 7.74 2.73
CA LEU A 132 24.51 7.64 3.01
C LEU A 132 24.98 8.71 4.00
N LEU A 133 24.48 9.95 3.88
CA LEU A 133 24.81 11.01 4.82
C LEU A 133 24.27 10.71 6.23
N ASN A 134 23.03 10.21 6.35
CA ASN A 134 22.46 9.81 7.62
C ASN A 134 23.23 8.64 8.23
N GLN A 135 23.59 7.63 7.42
CA GLN A 135 24.40 6.51 7.86
C GLN A 135 25.78 6.97 8.36
N GLU A 136 26.42 7.90 7.67
CA GLU A 136 27.69 8.49 8.09
C GLU A 136 27.52 9.27 9.40
N LEU A 137 26.46 10.07 9.55
CA LEU A 137 26.16 10.78 10.80
C LEU A 137 25.87 9.82 11.95
N GLU A 138 25.13 8.73 11.71
CA GLU A 138 24.92 7.68 12.70
C GLU A 138 26.23 6.99 13.10
N ASN A 139 27.12 6.72 12.14
CA ASN A 139 28.43 6.15 12.43
C ASN A 139 29.32 7.15 13.18
N GLN A 140 29.24 8.45 12.86
CA GLN A 140 29.92 9.50 13.60
C GLN A 140 29.36 9.64 15.01
N LEU A 141 28.04 9.57 15.20
CA LEU A 141 27.41 9.57 16.53
C LEU A 141 27.81 8.33 17.33
N LYS A 142 27.81 7.14 16.71
CA LYS A 142 28.29 5.89 17.34
C LYS A 142 29.76 5.96 17.71
N SER A 143 30.61 6.50 16.83
CA SER A 143 32.04 6.66 17.12
C SER A 143 32.28 7.74 18.17
N VAL A 144 31.58 8.87 18.15
CA VAL A 144 31.62 9.88 19.22
C VAL A 144 31.10 9.31 20.52
N GLN A 145 30.05 8.50 20.53
CA GLN A 145 29.56 7.81 21.72
C GLN A 145 30.58 6.80 22.26
N GLN A 146 31.29 6.08 21.38
CA GLN A 146 32.37 5.16 21.73
C GLN A 146 33.65 5.87 22.20
N HIS A 147 33.98 7.05 21.65
CA HIS A 147 35.19 7.82 21.99
C HIS A 147 34.95 8.83 23.13
N ALA A 148 33.72 9.30 23.34
CA ALA A 148 33.32 10.13 24.48
C ALA A 148 33.21 9.32 25.78
N GLY A 149 33.17 7.98 25.69
CA GLY A 149 33.44 7.11 26.84
C GLY A 149 34.87 7.23 27.39
N ASN A 150 35.80 7.87 26.67
CA ASN A 150 37.23 7.92 27.03
C ASN A 150 37.88 9.32 27.05
N MET A 151 37.13 10.43 26.89
CA MET A 151 37.71 11.78 27.00
C MET A 151 36.78 12.79 27.72
N ILE A 152 37.34 13.36 28.79
CA ILE A 152 36.92 14.42 29.72
C ILE A 152 36.00 15.52 29.11
N PRO A 153 35.00 16.03 29.85
CA PRO A 153 33.96 16.91 29.30
C PRO A 153 34.44 18.36 29.09
N ILE A 154 34.23 18.89 27.89
CA ILE A 154 34.42 20.32 27.59
C ILE A 154 33.15 21.10 27.94
N MET A 155 33.40 22.23 28.60
CA MET A 155 32.48 23.11 29.29
C MET A 155 31.40 23.74 28.39
N LYS A 156 30.23 23.96 29.01
CA LYS A 156 29.10 24.79 28.53
C LYS A 156 29.54 26.12 27.90
N GLN A 157 29.00 26.45 26.73
CA GLN A 157 28.75 27.84 26.30
C GLN A 157 27.44 27.95 25.48
N PRO A 158 26.71 29.09 25.56
CA PRO A 158 25.36 29.24 25.01
C PRO A 158 25.27 30.01 23.67
N SER A 159 24.14 29.79 22.97
CA SER A 159 23.45 30.63 21.97
C SER A 159 24.09 30.87 20.59
N ARG A 160 23.29 30.61 19.53
CA ARG A 160 22.89 31.64 18.54
C ARG A 160 21.67 31.22 17.72
N LYS A 161 20.67 32.11 17.73
CA LYS A 161 19.57 32.20 16.76
C LYS A 161 20.14 32.32 15.34
N LEU A 162 19.59 31.57 14.40
CA LEU A 162 19.49 32.01 13.00
C LEU A 162 18.11 31.64 12.47
N VAL A 163 17.37 32.70 12.17
CA VAL A 163 16.15 32.76 11.39
C VAL A 163 16.49 32.37 9.95
N MET A 164 15.70 31.49 9.34
CA MET A 164 15.44 31.61 7.91
C MET A 164 14.00 31.21 7.58
N GLN A 165 13.39 32.13 6.84
CA GLN A 165 11.99 32.31 6.55
C GLN A 165 11.77 31.98 5.05
N ASN A 166 10.54 31.56 4.72
CA ASN A 166 9.96 31.40 3.37
C ASN A 166 10.37 30.11 2.63
N THR A 167 9.44 29.29 2.13
CA THR A 167 8.30 29.64 1.28
C THR A 167 7.20 28.56 1.35
N LEU A 168 5.96 29.03 1.48
CA LEU A 168 4.73 28.32 1.11
C LEU A 168 4.75 28.02 -0.40
N HIS A 169 4.28 26.84 -0.82
CA HIS A 169 3.31 26.62 -1.91
C HIS A 169 2.89 25.15 -1.90
N GLY A 170 1.60 24.90 -1.68
CA GLY A 170 1.02 23.57 -1.64
C GLY A 170 0.80 22.97 -3.02
N LYS A 171 0.94 21.64 -3.11
CA LYS A 171 0.04 20.80 -3.89
C LYS A 171 0.10 19.37 -3.35
N SER A 172 -1.07 18.87 -3.02
CA SER A 172 -1.40 17.53 -2.54
C SER A 172 -0.97 16.46 -3.55
N ILE A 173 -0.24 15.45 -3.10
CA ILE A 173 -0.10 14.16 -3.79
C ILE A 173 -0.19 13.06 -2.74
N GLU A 174 -1.26 12.29 -2.84
CA GLU A 174 -1.52 11.05 -2.14
C GLU A 174 -0.37 10.08 -2.41
N ILE A 175 0.32 9.64 -1.35
CA ILE A 175 1.28 8.54 -1.43
C ILE A 175 0.67 7.37 -0.68
N LEU A 176 0.45 6.32 -1.47
CA LEU A 176 -0.01 4.99 -1.13
C LEU A 176 0.64 4.48 0.16
N SER A 177 -0.24 4.09 1.08
CA SER A 177 0.00 3.29 2.27
C SER A 177 0.73 1.99 1.94
N SER A 178 2.04 1.95 2.20
CA SER A 178 2.65 0.71 2.69
C SER A 178 2.35 0.63 4.18
N ASP A 179 1.26 -0.06 4.50
CA ASP A 179 0.96 -0.58 5.84
C ASP A 179 1.99 -1.67 6.18
N GLU A 180 3.23 -1.26 6.43
CA GLU A 180 4.15 -1.98 7.30
C GLU A 180 4.31 -1.08 8.53
N ASP A 181 3.29 -1.12 9.39
CA ASP A 181 3.43 -0.73 10.80
C ASP A 181 4.53 -1.64 11.37
N GLU A 182 5.80 -1.20 11.26
CA GLU A 182 6.85 -1.65 12.16
C GLU A 182 6.34 -1.34 13.57
N ASP A 183 5.84 -2.38 14.25
CA ASP A 183 5.71 -2.46 15.70
C ASP A 183 7.11 -2.40 16.33
N SER A 184 7.84 -1.31 16.06
CA SER A 184 8.94 -0.86 16.88
C SER A 184 8.29 -0.22 18.11
N ASP A 185 7.88 -1.08 19.04
CA ASP A 185 7.94 -0.74 20.46
C ASP A 185 9.43 -0.43 20.72
N GLU A 186 9.84 0.82 20.45
CA GLU A 186 10.98 1.46 21.10
C GLU A 186 10.65 1.50 22.60
N GLU A 187 10.74 0.35 23.26
CA GLU A 187 11.15 0.31 24.64
C GLU A 187 12.54 0.95 24.66
N GLU A 188 12.58 2.25 24.99
CA GLU A 188 13.79 2.94 25.41
C GLU A 188 14.44 2.09 26.51
N SER A 189 15.40 1.25 26.10
CA SER A 189 16.32 0.56 26.97
C SER A 189 17.26 1.61 27.56
N GLU A 190 16.78 2.36 28.56
CA GLU A 190 17.64 3.13 29.47
C GLU A 190 18.42 2.14 30.36
N THR A 191 19.41 1.48 29.79
CA THR A 191 20.51 0.88 30.55
C THR A 191 21.54 1.97 30.83
N GLU A 192 21.34 2.73 31.91
CA GLU A 192 22.42 3.49 32.53
C GLU A 192 23.01 2.66 33.68
N SER A 193 24.30 2.31 33.53
CA SER A 193 25.13 1.70 34.55
C SER A 193 25.29 2.63 35.76
N GLU A 194 24.99 2.12 36.95
CA GLU A 194 25.24 2.80 38.21
C GLU A 194 26.74 2.75 38.55
N GLU A 195 27.41 3.90 38.52
CA GLU A 195 28.65 4.09 39.28
C GLU A 195 28.33 4.76 40.63
N GLU A 196 28.85 4.14 41.69
CA GLU A 196 28.60 4.42 43.09
C GLU A 196 29.06 5.83 43.52
N SER A 197 28.17 6.57 44.19
CA SER A 197 28.57 7.49 45.24
C SER A 197 27.69 7.26 46.47
N ASP A 198 28.28 6.59 47.44
CA ASP A 198 27.75 6.31 48.76
C ASP A 198 27.77 7.61 49.58
N THR A 199 26.57 8.15 49.88
CA THR A 199 26.16 8.96 51.04
C THR A 199 25.05 9.97 50.64
N GLU A 200 23.83 9.78 51.18
CA GLU A 200 22.63 10.63 51.05
C GLU A 200 21.99 10.62 49.64
N ASP A 201 20.79 10.12 49.36
CA ASP A 201 19.58 9.87 50.14
C ASP A 201 18.71 8.86 49.32
N ASN A 202 18.46 7.65 49.85
CA ASN A 202 17.76 6.58 49.11
C ASN A 202 16.35 7.00 48.68
N GLU A 203 15.69 7.84 49.48
CA GLU A 203 14.36 8.36 49.18
C GLU A 203 14.35 9.26 47.93
N ALA A 204 15.38 10.11 47.76
CA ALA A 204 15.51 10.97 46.58
C ALA A 204 15.79 10.17 45.29
N LYS A 205 16.45 9.01 45.39
CA LYS A 205 16.65 8.09 44.25
C LYS A 205 15.34 7.38 43.89
N GLU A 206 14.57 6.93 44.88
CA GLU A 206 13.26 6.32 44.67
C GLU A 206 12.25 7.31 44.08
N GLU A 207 12.20 8.55 44.56
CA GLU A 207 11.32 9.60 44.02
C GLU A 207 11.65 9.92 42.55
N LYS A 208 12.94 9.98 42.20
CA LYS A 208 13.37 10.14 40.80
C LYS A 208 12.91 8.96 39.93
N ARG A 209 13.02 7.73 40.41
CA ARG A 209 12.57 6.53 39.69
C ARG A 209 11.06 6.53 39.50
N GLN A 210 10.31 6.87 40.55
CA GLN A 210 8.85 7.03 40.50
C GLN A 210 8.44 8.12 39.51
N GLY A 211 9.14 9.25 39.48
CA GLY A 211 8.92 10.33 38.52
C GLY A 211 9.15 9.89 37.07
N ARG A 212 10.21 9.13 36.79
CA ARG A 212 10.46 8.54 35.46
C ARG A 212 9.34 7.59 35.06
N GLU A 213 8.90 6.71 35.95
CA GLU A 213 7.82 5.76 35.66
C GLU A 213 6.49 6.47 35.34
N LEU A 214 6.12 7.50 36.10
CA LEU A 214 4.93 8.32 35.79
C LEU A 214 5.09 9.04 34.44
N LYS A 215 6.29 9.52 34.11
CA LYS A 215 6.56 10.16 32.81
C LYS A 215 6.42 9.18 31.65
N MET A 216 6.89 7.94 31.80
CA MET A 216 6.71 6.89 30.80
C MET A 216 5.24 6.56 30.57
N LEU A 217 4.45 6.41 31.65
CA LEU A 217 3.00 6.19 31.54
C LEU A 217 2.27 7.39 30.93
N ASN A 218 2.62 8.61 31.37
CA ASN A 218 2.59 9.88 30.63
C ASN A 218 2.61 9.72 29.11
N ASN A 219 3.79 9.39 28.60
CA ASN A 219 4.07 9.34 27.18
C ASN A 219 3.26 8.23 26.49
N LYS A 220 3.19 7.03 27.08
CA LYS A 220 2.40 5.90 26.55
C LYS A 220 0.92 6.25 26.37
N LEU A 221 0.36 6.97 27.33
CA LEU A 221 -1.03 7.39 27.27
C LEU A 221 -1.24 8.44 26.18
N LYS A 222 -0.34 9.41 26.06
CA LYS A 222 -0.37 10.40 24.98
C LYS A 222 -0.28 9.73 23.60
N THR A 223 0.63 8.78 23.40
CA THR A 223 0.76 8.07 22.12
C THR A 223 -0.49 7.27 21.78
N TYR A 224 -1.12 6.60 22.75
CA TYR A 224 -2.40 5.93 22.50
C TYR A 224 -3.53 6.90 22.15
N ARG A 225 -3.61 8.08 22.76
CA ARG A 225 -4.59 9.11 22.37
C ARG A 225 -4.36 9.60 20.95
N ASP A 226 -3.11 9.86 20.57
CA ASP A 226 -2.77 10.32 19.22
C ASP A 226 -3.04 9.22 18.17
N LYS A 227 -2.75 7.95 18.49
CA LYS A 227 -3.10 6.80 17.64
C LYS A 227 -4.62 6.62 17.55
N HIS A 228 -5.35 6.78 18.65
CA HIS A 228 -6.81 6.69 18.70
C HIS A 228 -7.47 7.76 17.84
N GLN A 229 -7.02 9.01 17.95
CA GLN A 229 -7.55 10.11 17.12
C GLN A 229 -7.27 9.87 15.63
N ARG A 230 -6.08 9.39 15.27
CA ARG A 230 -5.75 9.02 13.89
C ARG A 230 -6.65 7.91 13.35
N ALA A 231 -6.83 6.82 14.11
CA ALA A 231 -7.71 5.73 13.74
C ALA A 231 -9.18 6.20 13.59
N ARG A 232 -9.62 7.16 14.42
CA ARG A 232 -10.95 7.74 14.36
C ARG A 232 -11.16 8.62 13.12
N THR A 233 -10.17 9.44 12.76
CA THR A 233 -10.23 10.23 11.52
C THR A 233 -10.21 9.34 10.28
N GLU A 234 -9.39 8.28 10.28
CA GLU A 234 -9.38 7.28 9.22
C GLU A 234 -10.75 6.59 9.09
N ARG A 235 -11.37 6.19 10.21
CA ARG A 235 -12.70 5.56 10.22
C ARG A 235 -13.76 6.42 9.53
N LYS A 236 -13.76 7.73 9.78
CA LYS A 236 -14.68 8.68 9.15
C LYS A 236 -14.44 8.76 7.65
N SER A 237 -13.18 8.80 7.22
CA SER A 237 -12.80 8.75 5.81
C SER A 237 -13.32 7.46 5.15
N LEU A 238 -13.01 6.30 5.73
CA LEU A 238 -13.42 5.00 5.19
C LEU A 238 -14.94 4.84 5.08
N ARG A 239 -15.70 5.36 6.07
CA ARG A 239 -17.17 5.41 5.98
C ARG A 239 -17.64 6.27 4.81
N GLY A 240 -16.97 7.39 4.54
CA GLY A 240 -17.22 8.22 3.36
C GLY A 240 -16.98 7.45 2.06
N ASP A 241 -15.86 6.73 1.98
CA ASP A 241 -15.48 5.94 0.81
C ASP A 241 -16.47 4.80 0.54
N VAL A 242 -16.93 4.09 1.58
CA VAL A 242 -17.99 3.06 1.46
C VAL A 242 -19.26 3.66 0.84
N LYS A 243 -19.74 4.80 1.37
CA LYS A 243 -20.93 5.49 0.85
C LYS A 243 -20.74 5.91 -0.60
N GLN A 244 -19.55 6.41 -0.96
CA GLN A 244 -19.22 6.79 -2.33
C GLN A 244 -19.21 5.59 -3.28
N GLN A 245 -18.57 4.48 -2.92
CA GLN A 245 -18.54 3.26 -3.75
C GLN A 245 -19.93 2.67 -3.95
N GLN A 246 -20.76 2.62 -2.89
CA GLN A 246 -22.15 2.19 -3.00
C GLN A 246 -22.96 3.07 -3.98
N ARG A 247 -22.77 4.40 -3.93
CA ARG A 247 -23.42 5.32 -4.86
C ARG A 247 -22.99 5.05 -6.30
N LEU A 248 -21.68 4.93 -6.55
CA LEU A 248 -21.16 4.66 -7.89
C LEU A 248 -21.67 3.31 -8.44
N LEU A 249 -21.73 2.28 -7.59
CA LEU A 249 -22.27 0.98 -7.97
C LEU A 249 -23.76 1.06 -8.36
N LYS A 250 -24.56 1.82 -7.60
CA LYS A 250 -25.98 2.06 -7.94
C LYS A 250 -26.12 2.80 -9.27
N GLU A 251 -25.32 3.84 -9.52
CA GLU A 251 -25.33 4.59 -10.77
C GLU A 251 -24.94 3.68 -11.97
N GLU A 252 -23.93 2.83 -11.81
CA GLU A 252 -23.50 1.91 -12.86
C GLU A 252 -24.53 0.82 -13.17
N LYS A 253 -25.17 0.26 -12.14
CA LYS A 253 -26.30 -0.67 -12.32
C LYS A 253 -27.47 -0.03 -13.07
N LYS A 254 -27.76 1.26 -12.83
CA LYS A 254 -28.78 2.00 -13.58
C LYS A 254 -28.40 2.13 -15.06
N LYS A 255 -27.14 2.47 -15.37
CA LYS A 255 -26.65 2.52 -16.77
C LYS A 255 -26.76 1.17 -17.46
N TYR A 256 -26.36 0.09 -16.79
CA TYR A 256 -26.51 -1.27 -17.30
C TYR A 256 -27.97 -1.59 -17.65
N LYS A 257 -28.93 -1.27 -16.75
CA LYS A 257 -30.36 -1.47 -17.02
C LYS A 257 -30.84 -0.69 -18.24
N VAL A 258 -30.35 0.53 -18.46
CA VAL A 258 -30.69 1.33 -19.65
C VAL A 258 -30.14 0.67 -20.92
N LEU A 259 -28.86 0.27 -20.92
CA LEU A 259 -28.24 -0.45 -22.04
C LEU A 259 -28.96 -1.77 -22.35
N GLN A 260 -29.34 -2.52 -21.32
CA GLN A 260 -30.11 -3.76 -21.47
C GLN A 260 -31.44 -3.50 -22.20
N LYS A 261 -32.18 -2.46 -21.82
CA LYS A 261 -33.43 -2.09 -22.51
C LYS A 261 -33.21 -1.68 -23.97
N GLU A 262 -32.10 -0.99 -24.26
CA GLU A 262 -31.74 -0.63 -25.63
C GLU A 262 -31.41 -1.87 -26.49
N VAL A 263 -30.64 -2.81 -25.93
CA VAL A 263 -30.36 -4.11 -26.56
C VAL A 263 -31.67 -4.89 -26.80
N ASP A 264 -32.55 -4.97 -25.81
CA ASP A 264 -33.84 -5.68 -25.93
C ASP A 264 -34.74 -5.02 -26.99
N LYS A 265 -34.74 -3.68 -27.07
CA LYS A 265 -35.46 -2.94 -28.11
C LYS A 265 -34.92 -3.24 -29.52
N MET A 266 -33.59 -3.28 -29.69
CA MET A 266 -33.00 -3.66 -30.98
C MET A 266 -33.27 -5.12 -31.33
N ALA A 267 -33.18 -6.03 -30.36
CA ALA A 267 -33.53 -7.43 -30.56
C ALA A 267 -34.99 -7.60 -31.00
N LYS A 268 -35.92 -6.82 -30.41
CA LYS A 268 -37.33 -6.81 -30.83
C LYS A 268 -37.48 -6.28 -32.26
N LEU A 269 -36.89 -5.13 -32.61
CA LEU A 269 -36.93 -4.59 -33.97
C LEU A 269 -36.35 -5.55 -35.02
N MET A 270 -35.28 -6.27 -34.68
CA MET A 270 -34.67 -7.29 -35.55
C MET A 270 -35.59 -8.50 -35.75
N LYS A 271 -36.37 -8.86 -34.73
CA LYS A 271 -37.34 -9.95 -34.78
C LYS A 271 -38.62 -9.56 -35.53
N ASP A 272 -39.10 -8.33 -35.35
CA ASP A 272 -40.34 -7.82 -35.97
C ASP A 272 -40.18 -7.64 -37.49
N ASN A 273 -38.94 -7.52 -37.99
CA ASN A 273 -38.64 -7.53 -39.43
C ASN A 273 -38.82 -8.92 -40.11
N GLU A 274 -39.07 -9.99 -39.33
CA GLU A 274 -39.41 -11.33 -39.84
C GLU A 274 -40.93 -11.63 -39.91
N GLY A 275 -41.78 -10.64 -39.59
CA GLY A 275 -43.21 -10.65 -39.87
C GLY A 275 -44.11 -10.95 -38.68
N ASP A 276 -44.53 -9.90 -37.98
CA ASP A 276 -45.91 -9.74 -37.50
C ASP A 276 -46.11 -8.27 -37.06
N GLU A 277 -47.11 -7.61 -37.65
CA GLU A 277 -47.64 -6.33 -37.18
C GLU A 277 -48.54 -6.60 -35.97
N ASP A 278 -48.01 -6.46 -34.75
CA ASP A 278 -48.87 -6.22 -33.58
C ASP A 278 -48.27 -5.10 -32.73
N GLU A 279 -48.89 -3.92 -32.91
CA GLU A 279 -48.79 -2.75 -32.05
C GLU A 279 -49.27 -3.12 -30.64
N GLU A 280 -48.36 -3.10 -29.66
CA GLU A 280 -48.71 -2.63 -28.32
C GLU A 280 -47.64 -1.63 -27.87
N GLU A 281 -48.03 -0.35 -27.93
CA GLU A 281 -47.50 0.73 -27.11
C GLU A 281 -47.62 0.33 -25.64
N ASP A 282 -46.49 0.14 -24.97
CA ASP A 282 -46.40 0.43 -23.54
C ASP A 282 -45.24 1.41 -23.35
N GLU A 283 -45.59 2.69 -23.52
CA GLU A 283 -44.89 3.79 -22.87
C GLU A 283 -45.10 3.68 -21.36
N GLU A 284 -44.38 2.78 -20.69
CA GLU A 284 -44.09 2.96 -19.27
C GLU A 284 -42.76 3.71 -19.13
N ASP A 285 -42.91 5.03 -19.00
CA ASP A 285 -42.02 5.95 -18.28
C ASP A 285 -41.38 5.23 -17.08
N PRO A 286 -40.10 5.50 -16.70
CA PRO A 286 -39.41 4.73 -15.69
C PRO A 286 -40.00 5.08 -14.32
N LYS A 287 -41.14 4.46 -13.98
CA LYS A 287 -41.57 4.32 -12.61
C LYS A 287 -40.45 3.59 -11.91
N GLU A 288 -39.91 4.31 -10.95
CA GLU A 288 -39.17 3.83 -9.80
C GLU A 288 -39.55 2.38 -9.49
N ASP A 289 -38.74 1.42 -9.95
CA ASP A 289 -38.63 0.16 -9.24
C ASP A 289 -37.97 0.49 -7.90
N GLU A 290 -38.84 0.87 -6.97
CA GLU A 290 -38.77 0.55 -5.56
C GLU A 290 -38.70 -0.98 -5.39
N GLU A 291 -37.64 -1.62 -5.88
CA GLU A 291 -37.26 -2.94 -5.39
C GLU A 291 -36.46 -2.77 -4.11
N GLU A 292 -37.23 -2.88 -3.02
CA GLU A 292 -36.88 -3.28 -1.67
C GLU A 292 -35.73 -2.53 -0.98
N GLU A 293 -36.17 -1.70 -0.04
CA GLU A 293 -35.51 -1.51 1.24
C GLU A 293 -34.84 -2.80 1.75
N THR A 294 -33.52 -2.82 1.72
CA THR A 294 -32.80 -3.21 2.93
C THR A 294 -32.17 -1.95 3.49
N GLU A 295 -32.96 -1.25 4.32
CA GLU A 295 -32.56 -0.89 5.68
C GLU A 295 -31.20 -1.50 6.07
N SER A 296 -30.14 -0.79 5.75
CA SER A 296 -28.86 -0.88 6.43
C SER A 296 -28.32 0.53 6.43
N GLU A 297 -27.73 0.94 7.54
CA GLU A 297 -27.17 2.26 7.78
C GLU A 297 -28.18 3.32 8.30
N SER A 298 -29.10 2.90 9.16
CA SER A 298 -29.22 3.59 10.47
C SER A 298 -27.94 3.28 11.30
N GLU A 299 -26.77 3.64 10.79
CA GLU A 299 -25.56 3.71 11.59
C GLU A 299 -25.58 5.10 12.21
N SER A 300 -26.27 5.17 13.34
CA SER A 300 -26.30 6.31 14.24
C SER A 300 -24.95 7.03 14.24
N GLU A 301 -24.92 8.24 13.67
CA GLU A 301 -23.82 9.19 13.76
C GLU A 301 -23.51 9.58 15.23
N SER A 302 -24.22 9.02 16.22
CA SER A 302 -24.10 9.34 17.65
C SER A 302 -23.14 8.45 18.45
N GLU A 303 -22.64 7.33 17.91
CA GLU A 303 -21.78 6.39 18.68
C GLU A 303 -20.33 6.89 18.84
N ASP A 304 -19.90 7.87 18.05
CA ASP A 304 -18.51 8.33 18.07
C ASP A 304 -18.29 9.46 19.10
N SER A 305 -19.31 10.23 19.45
CA SER A 305 -19.18 11.48 20.22
C SER A 305 -19.23 11.33 21.75
N SER A 306 -19.61 10.18 22.29
CA SER A 306 -20.03 10.05 23.69
C SER A 306 -18.93 9.65 24.68
N ASP A 307 -17.69 9.55 24.23
CA ASP A 307 -16.66 8.81 24.98
C ASP A 307 -15.37 9.62 25.16
N GLU A 308 -15.50 10.96 25.10
CA GLU A 308 -14.63 11.88 25.86
C GLU A 308 -15.20 12.03 27.27
N VAL A 309 -15.23 10.93 28.01
CA VAL A 309 -15.36 11.07 29.47
C VAL A 309 -14.08 11.79 29.90
N SER A 310 -14.22 13.04 30.33
CA SER A 310 -13.16 13.83 30.95
C SER A 310 -12.61 13.04 32.13
N GLU A 311 -11.59 12.21 31.86
CA GLU A 311 -10.84 11.50 32.89
C GLU A 311 -9.95 12.55 33.55
N ALA A 312 -10.53 13.20 34.57
CA ALA A 312 -9.86 14.18 35.40
C ALA A 312 -8.62 13.55 36.04
N ASP A 313 -7.49 14.25 35.93
CA ASP A 313 -6.26 13.84 36.59
C ASP A 313 -6.42 13.97 38.11
N LEU A 314 -5.86 13.01 38.85
CA LEU A 314 -5.79 13.09 40.31
C LEU A 314 -4.98 14.33 40.73
N PRO A 315 -5.27 14.93 41.89
CA PRO A 315 -4.51 16.07 42.39
C PRO A 315 -3.02 15.75 42.49
N GLU A 316 -2.18 16.77 42.31
CA GLU A 316 -0.72 16.62 42.30
C GLU A 316 -0.16 16.06 43.63
N SER A 317 -0.92 16.14 44.71
CA SER A 317 -0.61 15.55 46.03
C SER A 317 -0.95 14.05 46.17
N ALA A 318 -1.55 13.40 45.16
CA ALA A 318 -1.94 12.00 45.27
C ALA A 318 -0.72 11.05 45.40
N PRO A 319 -0.83 9.96 46.18
CA PRO A 319 0.22 8.96 46.32
C PRO A 319 0.67 8.37 44.97
N PHE A 320 1.95 8.05 44.86
CA PHE A 320 2.54 7.48 43.63
C PHE A 320 1.77 6.26 43.11
N ASP A 321 1.46 5.30 43.98
CA ASP A 321 0.76 4.06 43.59
C ASP A 321 -0.62 4.34 42.99
N GLN A 322 -1.33 5.36 43.49
CA GLN A 322 -2.63 5.74 42.97
C GLN A 322 -2.52 6.38 41.59
N LYS A 323 -1.54 7.27 41.39
CA LYS A 323 -1.25 7.88 40.08
C LYS A 323 -0.85 6.83 39.05
N LYS A 324 0.05 5.91 39.42
CA LYS A 324 0.50 4.80 38.57
C LYS A 324 -0.67 3.89 38.18
N LEU A 325 -1.50 3.49 39.13
CA LEU A 325 -2.66 2.63 38.87
C LEU A 325 -3.66 3.32 37.94
N GLN A 326 -3.95 4.61 38.18
CA GLN A 326 -4.86 5.39 37.32
C GLN A 326 -4.33 5.49 35.89
N LEU A 327 -3.07 5.87 35.71
CA LEU A 327 -2.44 5.99 34.38
C LEU A 327 -2.37 4.65 33.66
N SER A 328 -2.03 3.57 34.36
CA SER A 328 -2.00 2.22 33.80
C SER A 328 -3.39 1.78 33.33
N ASN A 329 -4.43 1.98 34.15
CA ASN A 329 -5.80 1.65 33.78
C ASN A 329 -6.27 2.46 32.57
N ARG A 330 -5.94 3.75 32.53
CA ARG A 330 -6.26 4.65 31.42
C ARG A 330 -5.55 4.25 30.13
N ALA A 331 -4.26 3.92 30.20
CA ALA A 331 -3.51 3.41 29.06
C ALA A 331 -4.14 2.13 28.49
N LYS A 332 -4.50 1.16 29.34
CA LYS A 332 -5.16 -0.09 28.93
C LYS A 332 -6.53 0.14 28.26
N LYS A 333 -7.33 1.10 28.76
CA LYS A 333 -8.61 1.46 28.12
C LYS A 333 -8.38 2.02 26.72
N HIS A 334 -7.48 2.99 26.58
CA HIS A 334 -7.17 3.59 25.28
C HIS A 334 -6.59 2.56 24.30
N GLU A 335 -5.73 1.65 24.77
CA GLU A 335 -5.20 0.54 23.99
C GLU A 335 -6.30 -0.39 23.48
N THR A 336 -7.20 -0.84 24.36
CA THR A 336 -8.33 -1.72 23.99
C THR A 336 -9.24 -1.05 22.96
N ARG A 337 -9.54 0.24 23.16
CA ARG A 337 -10.37 1.01 22.24
C ARG A 337 -9.69 1.24 20.90
N LEU A 338 -8.39 1.52 20.89
CA LEU A 338 -7.58 1.64 19.68
C LEU A 338 -7.60 0.32 18.89
N ASN A 339 -7.39 -0.82 19.55
CA ASN A 339 -7.42 -2.13 18.90
C ASN A 339 -8.79 -2.45 18.27
N SER A 340 -9.87 -2.10 18.96
CA SER A 340 -11.22 -2.22 18.41
C SER A 340 -11.42 -1.32 17.18
N LEU A 341 -10.92 -0.07 17.22
CA LEU A 341 -11.00 0.84 16.09
C LEU A 341 -10.18 0.35 14.89
N LYS A 342 -8.93 -0.10 15.11
CA LYS A 342 -8.07 -0.67 14.06
C LYS A 342 -8.77 -1.85 13.35
N LYS A 343 -9.36 -2.77 14.13
CA LYS A 343 -10.14 -3.90 13.58
C LYS A 343 -11.35 -3.42 12.77
N GLY A 344 -12.08 -2.42 13.27
CA GLY A 344 -13.20 -1.82 12.55
C GLY A 344 -12.78 -1.18 11.22
N ASN A 345 -11.66 -0.44 11.22
CA ASN A 345 -11.11 0.17 10.01
C ASN A 345 -10.68 -0.88 8.99
N TYR A 346 -10.05 -1.96 9.44
CA TYR A 346 -9.70 -3.08 8.57
C TYR A 346 -10.93 -3.69 7.88
N LEU A 347 -12.04 -3.89 8.62
CA LEU A 347 -13.28 -4.39 8.04
C LEU A 347 -13.90 -3.42 7.03
N LEU A 348 -13.80 -2.11 7.28
CA LEU A 348 -14.27 -1.08 6.33
C LEU A 348 -13.42 -1.07 5.05
N LYS A 349 -12.09 -1.14 5.16
CA LYS A 349 -11.19 -1.27 4.00
C LYS A 349 -11.57 -2.50 3.15
N ALA A 350 -11.69 -3.67 3.78
CA ALA A 350 -12.10 -4.89 3.08
C ALA A 350 -13.50 -4.79 2.45
N ASN A 351 -14.42 -4.00 3.02
CA ASN A 351 -15.73 -3.75 2.42
C ASN A 351 -15.62 -2.83 1.19
N ILE A 352 -14.77 -1.80 1.25
CA ILE A 352 -14.49 -0.93 0.10
C ILE A 352 -13.93 -1.75 -1.06
N ASP A 353 -12.97 -2.65 -0.80
CA ASP A 353 -12.38 -3.50 -1.83
C ASP A 353 -13.44 -4.38 -2.51
N ARG A 354 -14.33 -5.00 -1.73
CA ARG A 354 -15.45 -5.80 -2.28
C ARG A 354 -16.39 -4.95 -3.15
N LEU A 355 -16.74 -3.75 -2.70
CA LEU A 355 -17.60 -2.83 -3.47
C LEU A 355 -16.91 -2.37 -4.76
N GLN A 356 -15.60 -2.18 -4.74
CA GLN A 356 -14.81 -1.86 -5.93
C GLN A 356 -14.81 -3.03 -6.92
N ASP A 357 -14.59 -4.26 -6.46
CA ASP A 357 -14.66 -5.46 -7.31
C ASP A 357 -16.03 -5.63 -7.96
N ASP A 358 -17.11 -5.40 -7.19
CA ASP A 358 -18.48 -5.47 -7.70
C ASP A 358 -18.76 -4.38 -8.73
N LEU A 359 -18.22 -3.17 -8.51
CA LEU A 359 -18.35 -2.06 -9.44
C LEU A 359 -17.56 -2.29 -10.73
N ILE A 360 -16.35 -2.87 -10.65
CA ILE A 360 -15.58 -3.27 -11.83
C ILE A 360 -16.36 -4.32 -12.62
N ARG A 361 -16.86 -5.37 -11.96
CA ARG A 361 -17.67 -6.41 -12.60
C ARG A 361 -18.90 -5.81 -13.30
N GLN A 362 -19.58 -4.88 -12.64
CA GLN A 362 -20.75 -4.21 -13.23
C GLN A 362 -20.37 -3.37 -14.46
N ARG A 363 -19.23 -2.66 -14.42
CA ARG A 363 -18.73 -1.90 -15.57
C ARG A 363 -18.37 -2.81 -16.74
N ASP A 364 -17.71 -3.92 -16.48
CA ASP A 364 -17.35 -4.89 -17.52
C ASP A 364 -18.61 -5.44 -18.20
N MET A 365 -19.66 -5.74 -17.43
CA MET A 365 -20.96 -6.13 -17.98
C MET A 365 -21.61 -5.02 -18.83
N SER A 366 -21.56 -3.77 -18.38
CA SER A 366 -22.07 -2.62 -19.15
C SER A 366 -21.30 -2.43 -20.46
N LEU A 367 -19.97 -2.54 -20.40
CA LEU A 367 -19.10 -2.40 -21.58
C LEU A 367 -19.36 -3.51 -22.59
N ALA A 368 -19.47 -4.77 -22.13
CA ALA A 368 -19.78 -5.90 -23.01
C ALA A 368 -21.11 -5.71 -23.74
N LEU A 369 -22.18 -5.33 -23.03
CA LEU A 369 -23.47 -5.02 -23.68
C LEU A 369 -23.37 -3.86 -24.67
N GLN A 370 -22.60 -2.83 -24.32
CA GLN A 370 -22.41 -1.69 -25.20
C GLN A 370 -21.62 -2.06 -26.47
N GLU A 371 -20.61 -2.92 -26.35
CA GLU A 371 -19.87 -3.49 -27.48
C GLU A 371 -20.78 -4.33 -28.39
N ASP A 372 -21.61 -5.21 -27.80
CA ASP A 372 -22.59 -6.01 -28.53
C ASP A 372 -23.60 -5.12 -29.28
N LEU A 373 -24.14 -4.10 -28.60
CA LEU A 373 -25.06 -3.12 -29.19
C LEU A 373 -24.42 -2.38 -30.37
N ASN A 374 -23.18 -1.91 -30.20
CA ASN A 374 -22.42 -1.24 -31.24
C ASN A 374 -22.13 -2.16 -32.43
N SER A 375 -21.83 -3.44 -32.18
CA SER A 375 -21.61 -4.43 -33.23
C SER A 375 -22.88 -4.65 -34.06
N VAL A 376 -24.03 -4.82 -33.41
CA VAL A 376 -25.32 -4.97 -34.10
C VAL A 376 -25.66 -3.72 -34.90
N LEU A 377 -25.45 -2.53 -34.35
CA LEU A 377 -25.64 -1.26 -35.06
C LEU A 377 -24.71 -1.13 -36.27
N ALA A 378 -23.46 -1.58 -36.16
CA ALA A 378 -22.50 -1.56 -37.26
C ALA A 378 -22.81 -2.57 -38.36
N GLU A 379 -23.48 -3.69 -38.05
CA GLU A 379 -23.97 -4.65 -39.05
C GLU A 379 -25.26 -4.17 -39.75
N LEU A 380 -26.04 -3.29 -39.11
CA LEU A 380 -27.28 -2.72 -39.64
C LEU A 380 -27.10 -1.48 -40.53
N GLY A 381 -25.97 -0.77 -40.40
CA GLY A 381 -25.59 0.38 -41.23
C GLY A 381 -24.72 -0.02 -42.42
#